data_AF-X1UBD2-F1
#
_entry.id   AF-X1UBD2-F1
#
_cell.length_a   1.000
_cell.length_b   1.000
_cell.length_c   1.000
_cell.angle_alpha   90.00
_cell.angle_beta   90.00
_cell.angle_gamma   90.00
#
_symmetry.space_group_name_H-M   'P 1'
#
loop_
_entity.id
_entity.type
_entity.pdbx_description
1 polymer ?
#
loop_
_entity_poly.entity_id
_entity_poly.type
_entity_poly.pdbx_seq_one_letter_code
_entity_poly.pdbx_strand_id
1 'polypeptide(L)'
;MNVAELLERQYGVKTTYSINPEIAQVEITLTKILSYNPKRVSFILVNMGADFITVAPDPLVSDTRGIYLVPNGGTLSMSWTEDFEMPTLEWFGI
;
A
#
# COMPACT_ATOMS: atom_id res chain seq x y z
N MET A 1 -6.57 5.55 -28.88
CA MET A 1 -5.87 5.94 -27.65
C MET A 1 -6.84 5.93 -26.49
N ASN A 2 -6.97 4.77 -25.86
CA ASN A 2 -7.69 4.59 -24.59
C ASN A 2 -6.70 4.68 -23.41
N VAL A 3 -7.21 4.64 -22.17
CA VAL A 3 -6.37 4.76 -20.96
C VAL A 3 -5.37 3.62 -20.83
N ALA A 4 -5.74 2.40 -21.21
CA ALA A 4 -4.81 1.25 -21.16
C ALA A 4 -3.62 1.44 -22.12
N GLU A 5 -3.85 1.99 -23.32
CA GLU A 5 -2.80 2.33 -24.29
C GLU A 5 -1.88 3.46 -23.76
N LEU A 6 -2.42 4.42 -22.99
CA LEU A 6 -1.63 5.46 -22.33
C LEU A 6 -0.73 4.88 -21.23
N LEU A 7 -1.26 3.98 -20.41
CA LEU A 7 -0.52 3.31 -19.35
C LEU A 7 0.60 2.43 -19.91
N GLU A 8 0.30 1.62 -20.94
CA GLU A 8 1.31 0.79 -21.61
C GLU A 8 2.41 1.64 -22.23
N ARG A 9 2.07 2.77 -22.84
CA ARG A 9 3.05 3.73 -23.36
C ARG A 9 3.90 4.38 -22.26
N GLN A 10 3.31 4.71 -21.11
CA GLN A 10 4.00 5.36 -20.00
C GLN A 10 4.96 4.41 -19.28
N TYR A 11 4.52 3.18 -19.00
CA TYR A 11 5.26 2.21 -18.20
C TYR A 11 6.06 1.21 -19.04
N GLY A 12 5.84 1.16 -20.37
CA GLY A 12 6.47 0.19 -21.27
C GLY A 12 5.97 -1.25 -21.10
N VAL A 13 4.99 -1.47 -20.22
CA VAL A 13 4.37 -2.76 -19.91
C VAL A 13 2.88 -2.59 -19.67
N LYS A 14 2.11 -3.67 -19.88
CA LYS A 14 0.67 -3.66 -19.60
C LYS A 14 0.42 -3.56 -18.10
N THR A 15 -0.19 -2.45 -17.69
CA THR A 15 -0.48 -2.13 -16.30
C THR A 15 -1.97 -1.87 -16.14
N THR A 16 -2.55 -2.40 -15.06
CA THR A 16 -3.96 -2.19 -14.71
C THR A 16 -4.10 -1.95 -13.22
N TYR A 17 -5.22 -1.34 -12.82
CA TYR A 17 -5.60 -1.28 -11.41
C TYR A 17 -5.98 -2.68 -10.90
N SER A 18 -5.82 -2.88 -9.60
CA SER A 18 -6.28 -4.06 -8.88
C SER A 18 -6.83 -3.59 -7.55
N ILE A 19 -8.07 -3.97 -7.22
CA ILE A 19 -8.62 -3.76 -5.87
C ILE A 19 -8.16 -4.94 -5.04
N ASN A 20 -7.55 -4.69 -3.88
CA ASN A 20 -7.19 -5.78 -2.97
C ASN A 20 -8.48 -6.48 -2.53
N PRO A 21 -8.69 -7.77 -2.87
CA PRO A 21 -9.93 -8.47 -2.50
C PRO A 21 -10.01 -8.76 -0.99
N GLU A 22 -8.89 -8.65 -0.28
CA GLU A 22 -8.82 -8.88 1.16
C GLU A 22 -9.23 -7.61 1.92
N ILE A 23 -10.22 -7.77 2.80
CA ILE A 23 -10.54 -6.76 3.81
C ILE A 23 -9.49 -6.91 4.92
N ALA A 24 -8.48 -6.03 4.92
CA ALA A 24 -7.53 -5.95 6.01
C ALA A 24 -8.14 -5.10 7.14
N GLN A 25 -8.74 -5.75 8.14
CA GLN A 25 -9.09 -5.10 9.40
C GLN A 25 -7.82 -5.06 10.26
N VAL A 26 -7.28 -3.85 10.45
CA VAL A 26 -6.11 -3.61 11.32
C VAL A 26 -6.62 -3.29 12.72
N GLU A 27 -6.11 -4.02 13.70
CA GLU A 27 -6.34 -3.82 15.13
C GLU A 27 -4.99 -3.88 15.85
N ILE A 28 -4.99 -3.96 17.19
CA ILE A 28 -3.80 -4.05 18.05
C ILE A 28 -2.88 -5.26 17.80
N THR A 29 -3.19 -6.14 16.84
CA THR A 29 -2.34 -7.28 16.47
C THR A 29 -1.79 -7.07 15.07
N LEU A 30 -0.54 -7.51 14.88
CA LEU A 30 0.15 -7.44 13.59
C LEU A 30 -0.71 -8.03 12.47
N THR A 31 -1.08 -7.18 11.53
CA THR A 31 -1.93 -7.52 10.39
C THR A 31 -1.15 -7.32 9.11
N LYS A 32 -1.06 -8.35 8.25
CA LYS A 32 -0.51 -8.19 6.90
C LYS A 32 -1.56 -7.51 6.02
N ILE A 33 -1.25 -6.33 5.52
CA ILE A 33 -2.13 -5.51 4.67
C ILE A 33 -1.90 -5.82 3.20
N LEU A 34 -0.63 -5.95 2.79
CA LEU A 34 -0.24 -6.28 1.43
C LEU A 34 0.74 -7.45 1.43
N SER A 35 0.47 -8.44 0.60
CA SER A 35 1.44 -9.49 0.29
C SER A 35 2.47 -9.01 -0.74
N TYR A 36 3.65 -9.62 -0.71
CA TYR A 36 4.74 -9.33 -1.64
C TYR A 36 4.25 -9.52 -3.07
N ASN A 37 4.45 -8.51 -3.91
CA ASN A 37 4.06 -8.54 -5.31
C ASN A 37 5.11 -7.81 -6.17
N PRO A 38 6.01 -8.54 -6.85
CA PRO A 38 7.05 -7.94 -7.68
C PRO A 38 6.51 -7.20 -8.92
N LYS A 39 5.21 -7.33 -9.23
CA LYS A 39 4.55 -6.66 -10.36
C LYS A 39 3.76 -5.43 -9.94
N ARG A 40 3.74 -5.10 -8.64
CA ARG A 40 3.02 -3.93 -8.14
C ARG A 40 3.84 -2.67 -8.39
N VAL A 41 3.32 -1.77 -9.22
CA VAL A 41 3.97 -0.50 -9.54
C VAL A 41 3.62 0.60 -8.53
N SER A 42 2.47 0.51 -7.88
CA SER A 42 1.98 1.49 -6.91
C SER A 42 0.90 0.90 -6.01
N PHE A 43 0.65 1.54 -4.88
CA PHE A 43 -0.54 1.29 -4.05
C PHE A 43 -1.00 2.55 -3.32
N ILE A 44 -2.23 2.50 -2.82
CA ILE A 44 -2.79 3.49 -1.90
C ILE A 44 -3.36 2.74 -0.70
N LEU A 45 -2.97 3.15 0.50
CA LEU A 45 -3.56 2.72 1.77
C LEU A 45 -4.25 3.90 2.43
N VAL A 46 -5.46 3.68 2.93
CA VAL A 46 -6.27 4.70 3.60
C VAL A 46 -6.78 4.14 4.92
N ASN A 47 -6.43 4.78 6.02
CA ASN A 47 -7.01 4.50 7.32
C ASN A 47 -8.41 5.13 7.41
N MET A 48 -9.44 4.32 7.27
CA MET A 48 -10.83 4.75 7.47
C MET A 48 -11.35 4.51 8.90
N GLY A 49 -10.51 3.96 9.78
CA GLY A 49 -10.84 3.66 11.16
C GLY A 49 -10.89 4.92 12.04
N ALA A 50 -11.47 4.74 13.24
CA ALA A 50 -11.57 5.78 14.26
C ALA A 50 -10.28 5.95 15.07
N ASP A 51 -9.41 4.94 15.05
CA ASP A 51 -8.10 4.93 15.71
C ASP A 51 -6.98 5.13 14.68
N PHE A 52 -5.82 5.56 15.17
CA PHE A 52 -4.64 5.64 14.32
C PHE A 52 -4.10 4.25 14.06
N ILE A 53 -3.40 4.09 12.94
CA ILE A 53 -2.64 2.87 12.66
C ILE A 53 -1.20 3.22 12.33
N THR A 54 -0.29 2.29 12.57
CA THR A 54 1.09 2.39 12.10
C THR A 54 1.34 1.32 11.07
N VAL A 55 1.92 1.68 9.93
CA VAL A 55 2.21 0.74 8.83
C VAL A 55 3.69 0.70 8.48
N ALA A 56 4.23 -0.46 8.13
CA ALA A 56 5.62 -0.61 7.71
C ALA A 56 5.82 -1.78 6.73
N PRO A 57 6.91 -1.81 5.95
CA PRO A 57 7.18 -2.89 5.00
C PRO A 57 7.81 -4.14 5.64
N ASP A 58 7.68 -4.31 6.96
CA ASP A 58 8.28 -5.41 7.70
C ASP A 58 7.47 -5.72 8.98
N PRO A 59 7.54 -6.96 9.52
CA PRO A 59 6.68 -7.41 10.61
C PRO A 59 7.05 -6.83 11.99
N LEU A 60 8.06 -5.97 12.08
CA LEU A 60 8.45 -5.31 13.32
C LEU A 60 7.77 -3.94 13.50
N VAL A 61 6.72 -3.65 12.71
CA VAL A 61 5.85 -2.49 12.90
C VAL A 61 5.28 -2.47 14.32
N SER A 62 5.22 -1.28 14.91
CA SER A 62 4.64 -1.05 16.23
C SER A 62 4.12 0.38 16.32
N ASP A 63 3.39 0.72 17.39
CA ASP A 63 2.92 2.08 17.67
C ASP A 63 4.02 3.16 17.66
N THR A 64 5.28 2.74 17.79
CA THR A 64 6.46 3.63 17.81
C THR A 64 7.40 3.39 16.62
N ARG A 65 7.05 2.52 15.67
CA ARG A 65 7.89 2.21 14.51
C ARG A 65 7.04 1.98 13.27
N GLY A 66 7.14 2.93 12.35
CA GLY A 66 6.56 2.85 11.02
C GLY A 66 6.04 4.21 10.57
N ILE A 67 5.11 4.17 9.62
CA ILE A 67 4.42 5.34 9.09
C ILE A 67 3.07 5.45 9.82
N TYR A 68 2.89 6.55 10.54
CA TYR A 68 1.65 6.85 11.27
C TYR A 68 0.58 7.35 10.31
N LEU A 69 -0.57 6.68 10.27
CA LEU A 69 -1.74 7.11 9.53
C LEU A 69 -2.84 7.56 10.50
N VAL A 70 -3.13 8.87 10.47
CA VAL A 70 -4.18 9.48 11.30
C VAL A 70 -5.54 8.79 11.07
N PRO A 71 -6.41 8.78 12.10
CA PRO A 71 -7.79 8.32 11.94
C PRO A 71 -8.54 9.06 10.82
N ASN A 72 -9.60 8.43 10.31
CA ASN A 72 -10.58 9.07 9.43
C ASN A 72 -10.02 9.70 8.14
N GLY A 73 -9.06 9.03 7.48
CA GLY A 73 -8.57 9.41 6.16
C GLY A 73 -7.06 9.52 6.03
N GLY A 74 -6.28 9.16 7.06
CA GLY A 74 -4.82 9.09 6.95
C GLY A 74 -4.41 8.21 5.79
N THR A 75 -3.56 8.73 4.89
CA THR A 75 -3.30 8.10 3.60
C THR A 75 -1.81 7.93 3.36
N LEU A 76 -1.43 6.75 2.87
CA LEU A 76 -0.11 6.47 2.30
C LEU A 76 -0.29 6.11 0.82
N SER A 77 0.30 6.90 -0.06
CA SER A 77 0.47 6.55 -1.47
C SER A 77 1.92 6.20 -1.72
N MET A 78 2.15 5.16 -2.51
CA MET A 78 3.49 4.72 -2.87
C MET A 78 3.57 4.41 -4.36
N SER A 79 4.65 4.84 -5.01
CA SER A 79 4.90 4.65 -6.44
C SER A 79 6.35 4.28 -6.69
N TRP A 80 6.59 3.32 -7.59
CA TRP A 80 7.95 2.88 -7.93
C TRP A 80 8.82 3.99 -8.52
N THR A 81 8.19 5.03 -9.07
CA THR A 81 8.88 6.20 -9.64
C THR A 81 9.53 7.09 -8.58
N GLU A 82 9.03 7.06 -7.34
CA GLU A 82 9.47 7.92 -6.24
C GLU A 82 10.05 7.10 -5.08
N ASP A 83 9.56 5.87 -4.88
CA ASP A 83 9.82 5.02 -3.71
C ASP A 83 10.55 3.71 -4.05
N PHE A 84 11.17 3.62 -5.23
CA PHE A 84 11.92 2.44 -5.69
C PHE A 84 11.10 1.13 -5.62
N GLU A 85 11.65 0.02 -5.12
CA GLU A 85 10.98 -1.27 -5.06
C GLU A 85 10.00 -1.39 -3.87
N MET A 86 9.83 -0.36 -3.04
CA MET A 86 8.95 -0.40 -1.86
C MET A 86 7.48 -0.79 -2.15
N PRO A 87 6.85 -0.39 -3.28
CA PRO A 87 5.52 -0.86 -3.65
C PRO A 87 5.41 -2.38 -3.80
N THR A 88 6.53 -3.07 -4.05
CA THR A 88 6.54 -4.52 -4.25
C THR A 88 6.56 -5.29 -2.95
N LEU A 89 6.99 -4.67 -1.85
CA LEU A 89 7.21 -5.31 -0.56
C LEU A 89 5.90 -5.77 0.10
N GLU A 90 6.03 -6.64 1.09
CA GLU A 90 4.95 -6.88 2.04
C GLU A 90 4.72 -5.62 2.87
N TRP A 91 3.47 -5.36 3.27
CA TRP A 91 3.14 -4.28 4.18
C TRP A 91 2.31 -4.81 5.32
N PHE A 92 2.63 -4.34 6.52
CA PHE A 92 1.99 -4.72 7.77
C PHE A 92 1.45 -3.48 8.45
N GLY A 93 0.43 -3.65 9.28
CA GLY A 93 -0.05 -2.61 10.18
C GLY A 93 -0.52 -3.16 11.51
N ILE A 94 -0.59 -2.23 12.47
CA ILE A 94 -1.14 -2.38 13.81
C ILE A 94 -1.93 -1.11 14.15
#